data_AF-A0A2P7YFS3-F1
#
_entry.id   AF-A0A2P7YFS3-F1
#
_cell.length_a   1.000
_cell.length_b   1.000
_cell.length_c   1.000
_cell.angle_alpha   90.00
_cell.angle_beta   90.00
_cell.angle_gamma   90.00
#
_symmetry.space_group_name_H-M   'P 1'
#
loop_
_entity.id
_entity.type
_entity.pdbx_description
1 polymer ?
#
loop_
_entity_poly.entity_id
_entity_poly.type
_entity_poly.pdbx_seq_one_letter_code
_entity_poly.pdbx_strand_id
1 'polypeptide(L)'
;MAGFSSSTSPEREARTMSLMYFSNEFPNDDLRGLLRRLQDLGKLREYPLLANFVDAATRVLHDEIRKLSTGLRSTLPVFDTIFSVADRPELRKGPLSGSIDGILLCTLELGTYIAYAETNRATVDLASSTNSLAGLGIGLLAASALSISPKLDCLPVAAAEIIRVAFRLGTLVYEVSQDLEPTDFIETL
;
A
#
# COMPACT_ATOMS: atom_id res chain seq x y z
N MET A 1 25.84 41.41 -47.95
CA MET A 1 25.57 41.89 -46.58
C MET A 1 24.81 40.78 -45.88
N ALA A 2 25.47 40.12 -44.93
CA ALA A 2 24.98 38.91 -44.25
C ALA A 2 24.22 39.24 -42.96
N GLY A 3 23.31 38.35 -42.55
CA GLY A 3 22.67 38.29 -41.22
C GLY A 3 21.49 39.25 -41.06
N PHE A 4 20.32 38.88 -40.53
CA PHE A 4 20.07 37.93 -39.45
C PHE A 4 18.79 37.12 -39.73
N SER A 5 18.93 35.80 -39.79
CA SER A 5 17.82 34.88 -39.56
C SER A 5 17.58 34.86 -38.05
N SER A 6 16.44 35.36 -37.58
CA SER A 6 16.05 35.18 -36.18
C SER A 6 15.83 33.70 -35.93
N SER A 7 16.81 33.03 -35.33
CA SER A 7 16.64 31.69 -34.78
C SER A 7 15.69 31.78 -33.59
N THR A 8 14.40 31.56 -33.84
CA THR A 8 13.44 31.17 -32.81
C THR A 8 13.98 29.88 -32.21
N SER A 9 14.63 30.02 -31.06
CA SER A 9 14.97 28.88 -30.23
C SER A 9 13.65 28.20 -29.87
N PRO A 10 13.52 26.86 -29.98
CA PRO A 10 12.35 26.21 -29.42
C PRO A 10 12.38 26.52 -27.92
N GLU A 11 11.40 27.28 -27.46
CA GLU A 11 11.13 27.44 -26.04
C GLU A 11 11.12 26.02 -25.47
N ARG A 12 12.05 25.73 -24.55
CA ARG A 12 12.04 24.49 -23.78
C ARG A 12 10.73 24.50 -23.02
N GLU A 13 9.71 23.87 -23.60
CA GLU A 13 8.45 23.58 -22.95
C GLU A 13 8.81 22.94 -21.61
N ALA A 14 8.56 23.67 -20.53
CA ALA A 14 8.96 23.25 -19.20
C ALA A 14 8.25 21.93 -18.91
N ARG A 15 8.98 20.81 -19.04
CA ARG A 15 8.44 19.48 -18.84
C ARG A 15 7.98 19.39 -17.40
N THR A 16 6.68 19.54 -17.18
CA THR A 16 6.09 19.49 -15.85
C THR A 16 6.18 18.05 -15.38
N MET A 17 7.00 17.80 -14.37
CA MET A 17 7.07 16.50 -13.70
C MET A 17 5.98 16.43 -12.64
N SER A 18 5.21 15.35 -12.64
CA SER A 18 4.27 15.03 -11.57
C SER A 18 4.97 14.14 -10.55
N LEU A 19 4.82 14.44 -9.26
CA LEU A 19 5.35 13.63 -8.17
C LEU A 19 4.18 12.98 -7.42
N MET A 20 4.16 11.65 -7.39
CA MET A 20 3.29 10.91 -6.49
C MET A 20 4.07 10.53 -5.24
N TYR A 21 3.55 10.91 -4.08
CA TYR A 21 4.20 10.67 -2.80
C TYR A 21 3.34 9.77 -1.91
N PHE A 22 3.99 8.76 -1.33
CA PHE A 22 3.41 7.82 -0.37
C PHE A 22 4.02 8.06 1.01
N SER A 23 3.18 8.20 2.03
CA SER A 23 3.55 8.59 3.38
C SER A 23 4.05 7.40 4.20
N ASN A 24 4.63 7.70 5.36
CA ASN A 24 4.88 6.70 6.41
C ASN A 24 3.90 6.81 7.58
N GLU A 25 2.96 7.74 7.50
CA GLU A 25 2.02 8.06 8.58
C GLU A 25 0.59 7.90 8.07
N PHE A 26 -0.28 7.39 8.95
CA PHE A 26 -1.71 7.40 8.69
C PHE A 26 -2.22 8.85 8.55
N PRO A 27 -3.22 9.10 7.70
CA PRO A 27 -3.86 10.40 7.66
C PRO A 27 -4.47 10.72 9.04
N ASN A 28 -4.60 12.01 9.35
CA ASN A 28 -5.24 12.49 10.58
C ASN A 28 -6.74 12.11 10.70
N ASP A 29 -7.31 11.58 9.63
CA ASP A 29 -8.69 11.08 9.57
C ASP A 29 -8.89 9.76 10.34
N ASP A 30 -10.15 9.37 10.53
CA ASP A 30 -10.49 8.05 11.04
C ASP A 30 -10.08 6.95 10.04
N LEU A 31 -8.91 6.35 10.27
CA LEU A 31 -8.36 5.22 9.48
C LEU A 31 -9.41 4.13 9.23
N ARG A 32 -10.20 3.79 10.25
CA ARG A 32 -11.24 2.78 10.15
C ARG A 32 -12.34 3.22 9.19
N GLY A 33 -12.78 4.47 9.31
CA GLY A 33 -13.74 5.09 8.41
C GLY A 33 -13.27 5.10 6.96
N LEU A 34 -11.99 5.40 6.71
CA LEU A 34 -11.39 5.40 5.37
C LEU A 34 -11.35 3.99 4.76
N LEU A 35 -10.86 3.01 5.52
CA LEU A 35 -10.79 1.63 5.04
C LEU A 35 -12.19 1.03 4.83
N ARG A 36 -13.17 1.36 5.68
CA ARG A 36 -14.58 0.98 5.47
C ARG A 36 -15.13 1.60 4.19
N ARG A 37 -14.82 2.87 3.90
CA ARG A 37 -15.24 3.51 2.66
C ARG A 37 -14.64 2.81 1.44
N LEU A 38 -13.37 2.43 1.48
CA LEU A 38 -12.74 1.64 0.42
C LEU A 38 -13.39 0.25 0.28
N GLN A 39 -13.72 -0.40 1.40
CA GLN A 39 -14.44 -1.66 1.39
C GLN A 39 -15.82 -1.54 0.71
N ASP A 40 -16.55 -0.45 0.98
CA ASP A 40 -17.84 -0.22 0.36
C ASP A 40 -17.71 0.10 -1.13
N LEU A 41 -16.69 0.85 -1.55
CA LEU A 41 -16.38 1.07 -2.97
C LEU A 41 -16.04 -0.24 -3.68
N GLY A 42 -15.26 -1.14 -3.05
CA GLY A 42 -14.89 -2.44 -3.63
C GLY A 42 -16.07 -3.39 -3.86
N LYS A 43 -17.25 -3.12 -3.28
CA LYS A 43 -18.48 -3.88 -3.53
C LYS A 43 -19.26 -3.37 -4.75
N LEU A 44 -18.94 -2.17 -5.22
CA LEU A 44 -19.61 -1.54 -6.35
C LEU A 44 -19.06 -2.08 -7.68
N ARG A 45 -19.92 -2.15 -8.70
CA ARG A 45 -19.55 -2.71 -10.02
C ARG A 45 -18.57 -1.82 -10.78
N GLU A 46 -18.50 -0.53 -10.44
CA GLU A 46 -17.58 0.44 -11.04
C GLU A 46 -16.12 0.25 -10.60
N TYR A 47 -15.86 -0.58 -9.58
CA TYR A 47 -14.54 -0.74 -8.97
C TYR A 47 -13.98 -2.19 -9.02
N PRO A 48 -13.89 -2.83 -10.21
CA PRO A 48 -13.44 -4.21 -10.32
C PRO A 48 -11.95 -4.42 -9.96
N LEU A 49 -11.07 -3.44 -10.18
CA LEU A 49 -9.66 -3.56 -9.78
C LEU A 49 -9.49 -3.42 -8.28
N LEU A 50 -10.26 -2.53 -7.63
CA LEU A 50 -10.29 -2.46 -6.17
C LEU A 50 -10.79 -3.76 -5.56
N ALA A 51 -11.89 -4.33 -6.08
CA ALA A 51 -12.40 -5.62 -5.65
C ALA A 51 -11.33 -6.73 -5.78
N ASN A 52 -10.65 -6.79 -6.93
CA ASN A 52 -9.57 -7.75 -7.16
C ASN A 52 -8.40 -7.54 -6.19
N PHE A 53 -8.03 -6.29 -5.90
CA PHE A 53 -6.97 -5.99 -4.93
C PHE A 53 -7.34 -6.50 -3.54
N VAL A 54 -8.57 -6.26 -3.08
CA VAL A 54 -9.06 -6.72 -1.78
C VAL A 54 -8.98 -8.24 -1.69
N ASP A 55 -9.48 -8.95 -2.70
CA ASP A 55 -9.45 -10.41 -2.73
C ASP A 55 -8.02 -10.95 -2.75
N ALA A 56 -7.16 -10.37 -3.59
CA ALA A 56 -5.77 -10.79 -3.70
C ALA A 56 -4.99 -10.51 -2.40
N ALA A 57 -5.07 -9.31 -1.85
CA ALA A 57 -4.42 -8.95 -0.59
C ALA A 57 -4.89 -9.82 0.58
N THR A 58 -6.19 -10.11 0.65
CA THR A 58 -6.76 -11.00 1.67
C THR A 58 -6.18 -12.41 1.58
N ARG A 59 -6.15 -13.00 0.37
CA ARG A 59 -5.55 -14.33 0.14
C ARG A 59 -4.08 -14.36 0.51
N VAL A 60 -3.31 -13.38 0.04
CA VAL A 60 -1.88 -13.25 0.30
C VAL A 60 -1.59 -13.16 1.80
N LEU A 61 -2.35 -12.34 2.53
CA LEU A 61 -2.18 -12.19 3.97
C LEU A 61 -2.50 -13.51 4.69
N HIS A 62 -3.60 -14.19 4.34
CA HIS A 62 -3.89 -15.51 4.92
C HIS A 62 -2.77 -16.52 4.65
N ASP A 63 -2.17 -16.50 3.46
CA ASP A 63 -1.04 -17.38 3.13
C ASP A 63 0.19 -17.09 3.99
N GLU A 64 0.47 -15.83 4.31
CA GLU A 64 1.58 -15.48 5.21
C GLU A 64 1.28 -15.82 6.67
N ILE A 65 0.05 -15.57 7.13
CA ILE A 65 -0.37 -15.94 8.49
C ILE A 65 -0.24 -17.44 8.73
N ARG A 66 -0.54 -18.27 7.72
CA ARG A 66 -0.37 -19.73 7.82
C ARG A 66 1.08 -20.16 8.04
N LYS A 67 2.06 -19.36 7.59
CA LYS A 67 3.50 -19.62 7.68
C LYS A 67 4.13 -19.14 8.99
N LEU A 68 3.40 -18.35 9.78
CA LEU A 68 3.87 -17.91 11.09
C LEU A 68 4.08 -19.09 12.05
N SER A 69 4.95 -18.88 13.04
CA SER A 69 5.06 -19.76 14.20
C SER A 69 3.71 -19.88 14.92
N THR A 70 3.46 -21.01 15.59
CA THR A 70 2.20 -21.26 16.28
C THR A 70 1.84 -20.16 17.28
N GLY A 71 2.83 -19.66 18.03
CA GLY A 71 2.63 -18.60 19.03
C GLY A 71 2.21 -17.26 18.42
N LEU A 72 2.86 -16.82 17.33
CA LEU A 72 2.45 -15.60 16.63
C LEU A 72 1.10 -15.78 15.94
N ARG A 73 0.87 -16.92 15.29
CA ARG A 73 -0.38 -17.21 14.61
C ARG A 73 -1.58 -17.20 15.56
N SER A 74 -1.44 -17.68 16.79
CA SER A 74 -2.53 -17.66 17.78
C SER A 74 -2.94 -16.26 18.24
N THR A 75 -2.09 -15.24 18.03
CA THR A 75 -2.44 -13.84 18.35
C THR A 75 -3.37 -13.19 17.31
N LEU A 76 -3.50 -13.81 16.12
CA LEU A 76 -4.29 -13.26 15.03
C LEU A 76 -5.68 -13.91 14.99
N PRO A 77 -6.77 -13.13 15.17
CA PRO A 77 -8.11 -13.63 14.98
C PRO A 77 -8.40 -13.82 13.49
N VAL A 78 -9.43 -14.62 13.20
CA VAL A 78 -9.93 -14.80 11.83
C VAL A 78 -10.56 -13.51 11.33
N PHE A 79 -10.29 -13.13 10.09
CA PHE A 79 -10.89 -11.97 9.43
C PHE A 79 -11.27 -12.34 8.00
N ASP A 80 -12.27 -11.65 7.44
CA ASP A 80 -12.85 -12.01 6.14
C ASP A 80 -12.17 -11.29 4.98
N THR A 81 -11.72 -10.06 5.21
CA THR A 81 -11.06 -9.21 4.21
C THR A 81 -9.89 -8.45 4.82
N ILE A 82 -8.92 -8.05 3.99
CA ILE A 82 -7.80 -7.18 4.39
C ILE A 82 -8.28 -5.90 5.11
N PHE A 83 -9.44 -5.36 4.72
CA PHE A 83 -10.02 -4.17 5.38
C PHE A 83 -10.57 -4.46 6.77
N SER A 84 -11.12 -5.65 7.01
CA SER A 84 -11.65 -6.04 8.33
C SER A 84 -10.57 -6.18 9.41
N VAL A 85 -9.29 -6.16 9.03
CA VAL A 85 -8.18 -6.02 10.00
C VAL A 85 -8.27 -4.70 10.77
N ALA A 86 -8.79 -3.63 10.15
CA ALA A 86 -8.94 -2.33 10.80
C ALA A 86 -10.05 -2.27 11.85
N ASP A 87 -11.01 -3.20 11.80
CA ASP A 87 -12.08 -3.33 12.80
C ASP A 87 -11.59 -3.93 14.12
N ARG A 88 -10.32 -4.37 14.17
CA ARG A 88 -9.71 -5.11 15.27
C ARG A 88 -8.51 -4.33 15.84
N PRO A 89 -8.74 -3.25 16.60
CA PRO A 89 -7.67 -2.41 17.14
C PRO A 89 -6.71 -3.16 18.06
N GLU A 90 -7.12 -4.30 18.63
CA GLU A 90 -6.28 -5.22 19.38
C GLU A 90 -5.11 -5.77 18.56
N LEU A 91 -5.25 -5.92 17.23
CA LEU A 91 -4.18 -6.40 16.35
C LEU A 91 -3.03 -5.41 16.19
N ARG A 92 -3.31 -4.13 16.45
CA ARG A 92 -2.31 -3.06 16.47
C ARG A 92 -1.55 -3.01 17.80
N LYS A 93 -1.76 -4.00 18.67
CA LYS A 93 -1.05 -4.16 19.94
C LYS A 93 -0.35 -5.52 19.93
N GLY A 94 0.83 -5.58 20.54
CA GLY A 94 1.57 -6.83 20.69
C GLY A 94 2.57 -7.13 19.56
N PRO A 95 3.03 -8.40 19.45
CA PRO A 95 4.15 -8.80 18.61
C PRO A 95 4.08 -8.36 17.15
N LEU A 96 2.89 -8.44 16.54
CA LEU A 96 2.71 -8.17 15.12
C LEU A 96 2.21 -6.76 14.83
N SER A 97 2.16 -5.87 15.83
CA SER A 97 1.64 -4.50 15.68
C SER A 97 2.29 -3.73 14.53
N GLY A 98 3.63 -3.79 14.39
CA GLY A 98 4.33 -3.17 13.27
C GLY A 98 3.97 -3.76 11.90
N SER A 99 3.79 -5.09 11.82
CA SER A 99 3.30 -5.76 10.59
C SER A 99 1.89 -5.32 10.25
N ILE A 100 1.01 -5.24 11.24
CA ILE A 100 -0.39 -4.84 11.07
C ILE A 100 -0.49 -3.37 10.63
N ASP A 101 0.28 -2.48 11.25
CA ASP A 101 0.32 -1.07 10.86
C ASP A 101 0.84 -0.90 9.42
N GLY A 102 1.90 -1.63 9.06
CA GLY A 102 2.44 -1.63 7.71
C GLY A 102 1.43 -2.08 6.66
N ILE A 103 0.72 -3.20 6.89
CA ILE A 103 -0.30 -3.66 5.93
C ILE A 103 -1.48 -2.71 5.85
N LEU A 104 -1.92 -2.11 6.96
CA LEU A 104 -3.06 -1.18 6.97
C LEU A 104 -2.72 0.08 6.19
N LEU A 105 -1.51 0.61 6.35
CA LEU A 105 -1.05 1.79 5.62
C LEU A 105 -0.93 1.49 4.11
N CYS A 106 -0.24 0.41 3.73
CA CYS A 106 -0.16 0.02 2.31
C CYS A 106 -1.56 -0.23 1.70
N THR A 107 -2.45 -0.88 2.46
CA THR A 107 -3.82 -1.15 2.01
C THR A 107 -4.61 0.14 1.78
N LEU A 108 -4.47 1.12 2.69
CA LEU A 108 -5.10 2.43 2.55
C LEU A 108 -4.57 3.16 1.32
N GLU A 109 -3.26 3.28 1.18
CA GLU A 109 -2.62 4.06 0.11
C GLU A 109 -2.89 3.45 -1.27
N LEU A 110 -2.65 2.15 -1.42
CA LEU A 110 -2.85 1.44 -2.68
C LEU A 110 -4.33 1.32 -3.02
N GLY A 111 -5.19 1.01 -2.04
CA GLY A 111 -6.63 0.97 -2.24
C GLY A 111 -7.20 2.31 -2.68
N THR A 112 -6.75 3.40 -2.06
CA THR A 112 -7.14 4.77 -2.44
C THR A 112 -6.69 5.10 -3.86
N TYR A 113 -5.44 4.80 -4.20
CA TYR A 113 -4.92 5.06 -5.54
C TYR A 113 -5.63 4.22 -6.61
N ILE A 114 -5.87 2.93 -6.35
CA ILE A 114 -6.61 2.05 -7.28
C ILE A 114 -8.02 2.60 -7.50
N ALA A 115 -8.76 2.94 -6.44
CA ALA A 115 -10.10 3.51 -6.54
C ALA A 115 -10.13 4.81 -7.36
N TYR A 116 -9.16 5.69 -7.13
CA TYR A 116 -8.97 6.90 -7.92
C TYR A 116 -8.67 6.59 -9.39
N ALA A 117 -7.73 5.70 -9.67
CA ALA A 117 -7.30 5.39 -11.03
C ALA A 117 -8.39 4.68 -11.85
N GLU A 118 -9.23 3.86 -11.21
CA GLU A 118 -10.37 3.22 -11.88
C GLU A 118 -11.42 4.21 -12.38
N THR A 119 -11.68 5.25 -11.61
CA THR A 119 -12.63 6.31 -11.97
C THR A 119 -12.04 7.34 -12.93
N ASN A 120 -10.70 7.41 -13.02
CA ASN A 120 -9.96 8.40 -13.81
C ASN A 120 -9.06 7.74 -14.87
N ARG A 121 -9.49 6.61 -15.45
CA ARG A 121 -8.68 5.83 -16.41
C ARG A 121 -8.16 6.64 -17.62
N ALA A 122 -8.89 7.67 -18.04
CA ALA A 122 -8.49 8.51 -19.17
C ALA A 122 -7.31 9.44 -18.86
N THR A 123 -7.04 9.73 -17.59
CA THR A 123 -6.00 10.68 -17.15
C THR A 123 -4.82 10.01 -16.48
N VAL A 124 -4.97 8.75 -16.05
CA VAL A 124 -3.90 7.99 -15.39
C VAL A 124 -3.05 7.27 -16.44
N ASP A 125 -1.79 7.72 -16.55
CA ASP A 125 -0.74 7.03 -17.29
C ASP A 125 0.36 6.57 -16.32
N LEU A 126 0.36 5.28 -15.99
CA LEU A 126 1.38 4.64 -15.15
C LEU A 126 2.73 4.50 -15.87
N ALA A 127 2.74 4.47 -17.22
CA ALA A 127 3.95 4.32 -18.02
C ALA A 127 4.57 5.67 -18.42
N SER A 128 3.94 6.79 -18.03
CA SER A 128 4.45 8.11 -18.37
C SER A 128 5.82 8.37 -17.73
N SER A 129 6.80 8.67 -18.57
CA SER A 129 8.15 9.10 -18.13
C SER A 129 8.18 10.49 -17.45
N THR A 130 7.02 11.13 -17.24
CA THR A 130 6.90 12.39 -16.47
C THR A 130 6.42 12.20 -15.04
N ASN A 131 6.05 10.98 -14.64
CA ASN A 131 5.56 10.67 -13.30
C ASN A 131 6.69 10.09 -12.45
N SER A 132 7.18 10.90 -11.52
CA SER A 132 8.11 10.44 -10.48
C SER A 132 7.30 9.85 -9.32
N LEU A 133 7.77 8.73 -8.79
CA LEU A 133 7.21 8.09 -7.60
C LEU A 133 8.20 8.27 -6.44
N ALA A 134 7.69 8.68 -5.29
CA ALA A 134 8.47 8.75 -4.05
C ALA A 134 7.66 8.16 -2.91
N GLY A 135 8.35 7.67 -1.89
CA GLY A 135 7.73 7.21 -0.66
C GLY A 135 8.67 7.42 0.52
N LEU A 136 8.09 7.39 1.72
CA LEU A 136 8.84 7.38 2.98
C LEU A 136 8.48 6.13 3.77
N GLY A 137 9.48 5.44 4.33
CA GLY A 137 9.26 4.23 5.14
C GLY A 137 8.42 3.18 4.41
N ILE A 138 7.29 2.77 5.00
CA ILE A 138 6.35 1.82 4.39
C ILE A 138 5.76 2.34 3.07
N GLY A 139 5.60 3.66 2.92
CA GLY A 139 5.14 4.27 1.67
C GLY A 139 6.06 3.99 0.47
N LEU A 140 7.34 3.68 0.68
CA LEU A 140 8.22 3.22 -0.42
C LEU A 140 7.73 1.91 -1.03
N LEU A 141 7.13 1.03 -0.24
CA LEU A 141 6.56 -0.22 -0.72
C LEU A 141 5.35 0.06 -1.61
N ALA A 142 4.48 0.99 -1.21
CA ALA A 142 3.34 1.41 -2.02
C ALA A 142 3.78 2.04 -3.36
N ALA A 143 4.78 2.94 -3.33
CA ALA A 143 5.39 3.50 -4.53
C ALA A 143 5.96 2.42 -5.46
N SER A 144 6.57 1.38 -4.89
CA SER A 144 7.14 0.27 -5.64
C SER A 144 6.07 -0.53 -6.40
N ALA A 145 4.89 -0.76 -5.82
CA ALA A 145 3.77 -1.43 -6.51
C ALA A 145 3.38 -0.73 -7.81
N LEU A 146 3.34 0.61 -7.81
CA LEU A 146 3.06 1.39 -9.00
C LEU A 146 4.22 1.30 -10.01
N SER A 147 5.46 1.41 -9.52
CA SER A 147 6.65 1.38 -10.38
C SER A 147 6.82 0.07 -11.15
N ILE A 148 6.38 -1.06 -10.58
CA ILE A 148 6.49 -2.38 -11.21
C ILE A 148 5.24 -2.78 -12.00
N SER A 149 4.21 -1.93 -12.01
CA SER A 149 2.95 -2.19 -12.70
C SER A 149 2.99 -1.56 -14.10
N PRO A 150 3.14 -2.34 -15.18
CA PRO A 150 3.24 -1.79 -16.54
C PRO A 150 1.91 -1.19 -17.02
N LYS A 151 0.79 -1.60 -16.42
CA LYS A 151 -0.57 -1.16 -16.73
C LYS A 151 -1.41 -1.17 -15.47
N LEU A 152 -2.49 -0.39 -15.48
CA LEU A 152 -3.40 -0.29 -14.34
C LEU A 152 -4.01 -1.65 -13.96
N ASP A 153 -4.31 -2.50 -14.93
CA ASP A 153 -4.90 -3.82 -14.68
C ASP A 153 -3.95 -4.80 -13.95
N CYS A 154 -2.64 -4.54 -13.99
CA CYS A 154 -1.65 -5.34 -13.27
C CYS A 154 -1.49 -4.90 -11.79
N LEU A 155 -1.96 -3.69 -11.47
CA LEU A 155 -1.73 -3.06 -10.17
C LEU A 155 -2.33 -3.84 -8.99
N PRO A 156 -3.53 -4.43 -9.05
CA PRO A 156 -4.07 -5.21 -7.95
C PRO A 156 -3.16 -6.37 -7.51
N VAL A 157 -2.52 -7.04 -8.47
CA VAL A 157 -1.61 -8.17 -8.20
C VAL A 157 -0.30 -7.67 -7.59
N ALA A 158 0.30 -6.62 -8.17
CA ALA A 158 1.51 -6.01 -7.63
C ALA A 158 1.28 -5.45 -6.21
N ALA A 159 0.15 -4.78 -5.99
CA ALA A 159 -0.25 -4.24 -4.69
C ALA A 159 -0.44 -5.36 -3.65
N ALA A 160 -1.06 -6.48 -4.01
CA ALA A 160 -1.20 -7.62 -3.10
C ALA A 160 0.16 -8.22 -2.70
N GLU A 161 1.14 -8.29 -3.62
CA GLU A 161 2.50 -8.73 -3.28
C GLU A 161 3.22 -7.71 -2.38
N ILE A 162 2.95 -6.41 -2.53
CA ILE A 162 3.41 -5.41 -1.56
C ILE A 162 2.82 -5.63 -0.17
N ILE A 163 1.55 -6.03 -0.03
CA ILE A 163 0.98 -6.44 1.26
C ILE A 163 1.76 -7.61 1.86
N ARG A 164 2.17 -8.59 1.04
CA ARG A 164 3.04 -9.70 1.48
C ARG A 164 4.34 -9.18 2.06
N VAL A 165 5.00 -8.28 1.32
CA VAL A 165 6.30 -7.72 1.70
C VAL A 165 6.18 -6.91 2.99
N ALA A 166 5.16 -6.05 3.11
CA ALA A 166 4.91 -5.26 4.32
C ALA A 166 4.70 -6.15 5.55
N PHE A 167 3.89 -7.20 5.43
CA PHE A 167 3.65 -8.14 6.52
C PHE A 167 4.92 -8.89 6.95
N ARG A 168 5.71 -9.39 5.98
CA ARG A 168 6.98 -10.06 6.26
C ARG A 168 8.01 -9.13 6.88
N LEU A 169 8.09 -7.90 6.38
CA LEU A 169 9.00 -6.89 6.91
C LEU A 169 8.70 -6.63 8.38
N GLY A 170 7.45 -6.37 8.74
CA GLY A 170 7.08 -6.15 10.14
C GLY A 170 7.35 -7.36 11.02
N THR A 171 7.14 -8.57 10.50
CA THR A 171 7.39 -9.82 11.24
C THR A 171 8.87 -10.01 11.49
N LEU A 172 9.71 -9.79 10.47
CA LEU A 172 11.17 -9.84 10.59
C LEU A 172 11.69 -8.75 11.55
N VAL A 173 11.15 -7.54 11.48
CA VAL A 173 11.50 -6.46 12.41
C VAL A 173 11.15 -6.86 13.85
N TYR A 174 10.02 -7.51 14.08
CA TYR A 174 9.67 -8.04 15.39
C TYR A 174 10.65 -9.15 15.85
N GLU A 175 10.94 -10.13 15.00
CA GLU A 175 11.86 -11.22 15.35
C GLU A 175 13.25 -10.66 15.73
N VAL A 176 13.80 -9.77 14.90
CA VAL A 176 15.08 -9.12 15.17
C VAL A 176 15.01 -8.23 16.42
N SER A 177 13.89 -7.57 16.70
CA SER A 177 13.77 -6.77 17.93
C SER A 177 13.81 -7.63 19.18
N GLN A 178 13.24 -8.84 19.14
CA GLN A 178 13.33 -9.79 20.25
C GLN A 178 14.75 -10.31 20.48
N ASP A 179 15.55 -10.43 19.42
CA ASP A 179 16.97 -10.79 19.53
C ASP A 179 17.81 -9.65 20.14
N LEU A 180 17.41 -8.40 19.91
CA LEU A 180 18.10 -7.21 20.45
C LEU A 180 17.71 -6.94 21.90
N GLU A 181 16.42 -6.95 22.20
CA GLU A 181 15.86 -6.71 23.53
C GLU A 181 14.57 -7.55 23.69
N PRO A 182 14.66 -8.73 24.32
CA PRO A 182 13.50 -9.59 24.55
C PRO A 182 12.43 -8.84 25.32
N THR A 183 11.24 -8.74 24.75
CA THR A 183 10.12 -8.13 25.44
C THR A 183 9.33 -9.24 26.11
N ASP A 184 9.40 -9.33 27.44
CA ASP A 184 8.50 -10.20 28.20
C ASP A 184 7.08 -9.65 28.07
N PHE A 185 6.33 -10.14 27.08
CA PHE A 185 4.87 -10.01 27.09
C PHE A 185 4.37 -10.91 28.22
N ILE A 186 4.42 -10.39 29.45
CA ILE A 186 3.84 -11.04 30.61
C ILE A 186 2.36 -11.27 30.27
N GLU A 187 1.98 -12.55 30.13
CA GLU A 187 0.60 -13.01 30.21
C GLU A 187 0.01 -12.44 31.49
N THR A 188 -0.73 -11.34 31.37
CA THR A 188 -1.59 -10.88 32.45
C THR A 188 -2.79 -11.83 32.44
N LEU A 189 -2.67 -12.84 33.31
CA LEU A 189 -3.72 -13.76 33.77
C LEU A 189 -5.03 -13.02 34.08
#